data_AF-A0A2V7PN31-F1
#
_entry.id   AF-A0A2V7PN31-F1
#
_cell.length_a   1.000
_cell.length_b   1.000
_cell.length_c   1.000
_cell.angle_alpha   90.00
_cell.angle_beta   90.00
_cell.angle_gamma   90.00
#
_symmetry.space_group_name_H-M   'P 1'
#
loop_
_entity.id
_entity.type
_entity.pdbx_description
1 polymer ?
#
loop_
_entity_poly.entity_id
_entity_poly.type
_entity_poly.pdbx_seq_one_letter_code
_entity_poly.pdbx_strand_id
1 'polypeptide(L)'
;MPNTNRPTISTHVLDTTRGEPAAGVSVTLSRIDGGHSITHETDGDGRIANLGEPVAGSYRLSFDVGDYYQRKGTRAFLQRATLDFEITDTNRKYHIPLLMSPFSCASYRGS
;
A
#
# COMPACT_ATOMS: atom_id res chain seq x y z
N MET A 1 -20.21 4.86 24.12
CA MET A 1 -19.74 5.17 22.76
C MET A 1 -19.44 3.85 22.08
N PRO A 2 -20.11 3.44 20.98
CA PRO A 2 -19.69 2.25 20.27
C PRO A 2 -18.27 2.47 19.73
N ASN A 3 -17.40 1.49 19.94
CA ASN A 3 -16.02 1.53 19.46
C ASN A 3 -16.04 1.63 17.92
N THR A 4 -15.65 2.78 17.37
CA THR A 4 -15.74 3.10 15.93
C THR A 4 -14.62 2.47 15.10
N ASN A 5 -13.83 1.57 15.68
CA ASN A 5 -12.63 1.03 15.08
C ASN A 5 -12.96 -0.12 14.12
N ARG A 6 -13.66 0.18 13.02
CA ARG A 6 -13.91 -0.79 11.95
C ARG A 6 -12.57 -1.29 11.40
N PRO A 7 -12.45 -2.60 11.11
CA PRO A 7 -11.28 -3.14 10.42
C PRO A 7 -11.06 -2.42 9.09
N THR A 8 -9.80 -2.11 8.77
CA THR A 8 -9.43 -1.45 7.51
C THR A 8 -8.24 -2.15 6.86
N ILE A 9 -8.14 -1.99 5.54
CA ILE A 9 -6.92 -2.22 4.78
C ILE A 9 -6.16 -0.90 4.75
N SER A 10 -4.89 -0.91 5.13
CA SER A 10 -4.05 0.29 5.20
C SER A 10 -2.63 -0.01 4.74
N THR A 11 -1.89 1.04 4.38
CA THR A 11 -0.47 0.92 4.01
C THR A 11 0.36 2.06 4.58
N HIS A 12 1.66 1.84 4.62
CA HIS A 12 2.69 2.82 4.95
C HIS A 12 3.89 2.54 4.05
N VAL A 13 4.34 3.55 3.31
CA VAL A 13 5.42 3.45 2.35
C VAL A 13 6.62 4.24 2.87
N LEU A 14 7.77 3.57 2.97
CA LEU A 14 9.03 4.16 3.40
C LEU A 14 10.04 4.09 2.26
N ASP A 15 10.65 5.24 1.93
CA ASP A 15 11.82 5.29 1.05
C ASP A 15 13.07 5.01 1.88
N THR A 16 13.56 3.77 1.84
CA THR A 16 14.74 3.35 2.61
C THR A 16 16.04 3.94 2.07
N THR A 17 16.02 4.54 0.88
CA THR A 17 17.18 5.25 0.31
C THR A 17 17.42 6.57 1.03
N ARG A 18 16.32 7.24 1.44
CA ARG A 18 16.34 8.53 2.12
C ARG A 18 16.12 8.40 3.62
N GLY A 19 15.58 7.28 4.09
CA GLY A 19 15.21 7.08 5.49
C GLY A 19 13.95 7.85 5.88
N GLU A 20 13.05 8.11 4.92
CA GLU A 20 11.91 9.02 5.08
C GLU A 20 10.60 8.36 4.60
N PRO A 21 9.43 8.81 5.12
CA PRO A 21 8.16 8.43 4.54
C PRO A 21 8.04 8.85 3.08
N ALA A 22 7.51 7.97 2.25
CA ALA A 22 7.33 8.23 0.83
C ALA A 22 5.96 8.86 0.59
N ALA A 23 5.88 10.19 0.68
CA ALA A 23 4.67 10.94 0.39
C ALA A 23 4.34 10.99 -1.11
N GLY A 24 3.04 10.94 -1.44
CA GLY A 24 2.52 11.05 -2.81
C GLY A 24 2.77 9.82 -3.68
N VAL A 25 2.92 8.62 -3.10
CA VAL A 25 2.98 7.37 -3.86
C VAL A 25 1.55 6.96 -4.23
N SER A 26 1.27 6.78 -5.52
CA SER A 26 0.00 6.22 -6.00
C SER A 26 -0.08 4.75 -5.62
N VAL A 27 -1.15 4.37 -4.93
CA VAL A 27 -1.43 3.01 -4.48
C VAL A 27 -2.83 2.61 -4.89
N THR A 28 -2.93 1.48 -5.60
CA THR A 28 -4.19 0.92 -6.06
C THR A 28 -4.47 -0.39 -5.36
N LEU A 29 -5.63 -0.49 -4.70
CA LEU A 29 -6.18 -1.74 -4.19
C LEU A 29 -7.23 -2.24 -5.19
N SER A 30 -7.10 -3.47 -5.68
CA SER A 30 -8.07 -4.11 -6.54
C SER A 30 -8.41 -5.52 -6.07
N ARG A 31 -9.61 -5.99 -6.44
CA ARG A 31 -9.98 -7.40 -6.30
C ARG A 31 -9.52 -8.20 -7.51
N ILE A 32 -8.96 -9.39 -7.28
CA ILE A 32 -8.42 -10.25 -8.34
C ILE A 32 -9.52 -11.06 -9.05
N ASP A 33 -10.58 -11.43 -8.34
CA ASP A 33 -11.68 -12.24 -8.85
C ASP A 33 -12.74 -11.46 -9.66
N GLY A 34 -12.39 -10.24 -10.07
CA GLY A 34 -13.32 -9.30 -10.68
C GLY A 34 -13.98 -8.43 -9.62
N GLY A 35 -13.97 -7.12 -9.85
CA GLY A 35 -14.51 -6.16 -8.90
C GLY A 35 -13.96 -4.76 -9.11
N HIS A 36 -14.30 -3.87 -8.18
CA HIS A 36 -13.85 -2.49 -8.21
C HIS A 36 -12.40 -2.36 -7.73
N SER A 37 -11.64 -1.46 -8.35
CA SER A 37 -10.35 -0.98 -7.88
C SER A 37 -10.46 0.45 -7.38
N ILE A 38 -9.76 0.77 -6.29
CA ILE A 38 -9.65 2.12 -5.77
C ILE A 38 -8.18 2.54 -5.72
N THR A 39 -7.92 3.79 -6.09
CA THR A 39 -6.59 4.38 -6.10
C THR A 39 -6.55 5.59 -5.18
N HIS A 40 -5.51 5.66 -4.35
CA HIS A 40 -5.23 6.78 -3.46
C HIS A 40 -3.74 7.11 -3.50
N GLU A 41 -3.37 8.28 -3.00
CA GLU A 41 -1.97 8.63 -2.79
C GLU A 41 -1.62 8.62 -1.31
N THR A 42 -0.39 8.25 -0.98
CA THR A 42 0.11 8.33 0.39
C THR A 42 0.20 9.78 0.87
N ASP A 43 -0.16 10.01 2.13
CA ASP A 43 -0.07 11.31 2.78
C ASP A 43 1.39 11.73 3.09
N GLY A 44 1.56 12.84 3.81
CA GLY A 44 2.88 13.37 4.21
C GLY A 44 3.70 12.40 5.07
N ASP A 45 3.04 11.49 5.79
CA ASP A 45 3.67 10.44 6.59
C ASP A 45 3.78 9.12 5.80
N GLY A 46 3.62 9.16 4.47
CA GLY A 46 3.72 8.00 3.60
C GLY A 46 2.59 6.99 3.78
N ARG A 47 1.45 7.38 4.35
CA ARG A 47 0.37 6.45 4.74
C ARG A 47 -0.89 6.59 3.90
N ILE A 48 -1.62 5.50 3.84
CA ILE A 48 -3.05 5.51 3.51
C ILE A 48 -3.75 4.74 4.62
N ALA A 49 -4.48 5.46 5.48
CA ALA A 49 -5.09 4.89 6.67
C ALA A 49 -6.28 3.96 6.38
N ASN A 50 -6.96 4.17 5.24
CA ASN A 50 -8.12 3.41 4.84
C ASN A 50 -8.23 3.30 3.31
N LEU A 51 -7.87 2.14 2.77
CA LEU A 51 -8.10 1.74 1.38
C LEU A 51 -9.45 1.03 1.19
N GLY A 52 -10.17 0.75 2.29
CA GLY A 52 -11.43 0.02 2.29
C GLY A 52 -11.57 -0.90 3.50
N GLU A 53 -12.80 -1.38 3.70
CA GLU A 53 -13.11 -2.42 4.68
C GLU A 53 -12.70 -3.80 4.14
N PRO A 54 -12.12 -4.69 4.97
CA PRO A 54 -11.72 -6.02 4.55
C PRO A 54 -12.95 -6.91 4.34
N VAL A 55 -13.13 -7.36 3.09
CA VAL A 55 -14.10 -8.40 2.71
C VAL A 55 -13.32 -9.64 2.30
N ALA A 56 -13.87 -10.83 2.57
CA ALA A 56 -13.17 -12.07 2.23
C ALA A 56 -12.89 -12.17 0.72
N GLY A 57 -11.70 -12.64 0.35
CA GLY A 57 -11.30 -12.86 -1.03
C GLY A 57 -9.87 -12.44 -1.36
N SER A 58 -9.55 -12.48 -2.65
CA SER A 58 -8.20 -12.22 -3.19
C SER A 58 -8.07 -10.77 -3.67
N TYR A 59 -7.03 -10.10 -3.20
CA TYR A 59 -6.74 -8.70 -3.47
C TYR A 59 -5.36 -8.54 -4.06
N ARG A 60 -5.19 -7.44 -4.79
CA ARG A 60 -3.92 -6.94 -5.31
C ARG A 60 -3.70 -5.51 -4.84
N LEU A 61 -2.57 -5.25 -4.20
CA LEU A 61 -2.13 -3.91 -3.82
C LEU A 61 -0.92 -3.52 -4.66
N SER A 62 -1.06 -2.47 -5.47
CA SER A 62 -0.01 -2.00 -6.40
C SER A 62 0.47 -0.61 -6.05
N PHE A 63 1.78 -0.41 -6.03
CA PHE A 63 2.46 0.84 -5.68
C PHE A 63 3.25 1.34 -6.89
N ASP A 64 3.01 2.58 -7.33
CA ASP A 64 3.72 3.18 -8.47
C ASP A 64 5.07 3.79 -8.03
N VAL A 65 6.05 2.90 -7.84
CA VAL A 65 7.41 3.21 -7.35
C VAL A 65 8.22 4.05 -8.33
N GLY A 66 8.11 3.75 -9.63
CA GLY A 66 8.85 4.41 -10.70
C GLY A 66 8.51 5.90 -10.78
N ASP A 67 7.22 6.21 -10.81
CA ASP A 67 6.70 7.58 -10.88
C ASP A 67 7.13 8.40 -9.64
N TYR A 68 7.11 7.78 -8.45
CA TYR A 68 7.61 8.41 -7.22
C TYR A 68 9.09 8.80 -7.36
N TYR A 69 9.96 7.88 -7.77
CA TYR A 69 11.39 8.18 -7.91
C TYR A 69 11.69 9.13 -9.06
N GLN A 70 10.92 9.08 -10.15
CA GLN A 70 11.04 10.01 -11.27
C GLN A 70 10.79 11.45 -10.81
N ARG A 71 9.74 11.70 -10.01
CA ARG A 71 9.48 13.03 -9.41
C ARG A 71 10.60 13.50 -8.48
N LYS A 72 11.37 12.57 -7.92
CA LYS A 72 12.55 12.84 -7.09
C LYS A 72 13.86 12.90 -7.89
N GLY A 73 13.80 12.95 -9.23
CA GLY A 73 14.96 13.03 -10.10
C GLY A 73 15.85 11.77 -10.08
N THR A 74 15.32 10.63 -9.63
CA THR A 74 16.05 9.37 -9.51
C THR A 74 15.50 8.36 -10.51
N ARG A 75 16.37 7.76 -11.34
CA ARG A 75 15.97 6.63 -12.19
C ARG A 75 15.86 5.36 -11.36
N ALA A 76 14.65 4.82 -11.24
CA ALA A 76 14.43 3.53 -10.58
C ALA A 76 14.53 2.36 -11.56
N PHE A 77 15.00 1.22 -11.07
CA PHE A 77 14.82 -0.08 -11.73
C PHE A 77 13.42 -0.63 -11.45
N LEU A 78 12.96 -0.56 -10.20
CA LEU A 78 11.61 -0.93 -9.81
C LEU A 78 10.61 0.14 -10.23
N GLN A 79 9.74 -0.19 -11.19
CA GLN A 79 8.70 0.72 -11.67
C GLN A 79 7.39 0.56 -10.90
N ARG A 80 7.07 -0.67 -10.48
CA ARG A 80 5.87 -0.98 -9.70
C ARG A 80 6.15 -2.16 -8.78
N ALA A 81 5.67 -2.06 -7.55
CA ALA A 81 5.62 -3.19 -6.63
C ALA A 81 4.16 -3.63 -6.48
N THR A 82 3.89 -4.91 -6.61
CA THR A 82 2.53 -5.46 -6.53
C THR A 82 2.52 -6.65 -5.57
N LEU A 83 1.56 -6.64 -4.65
CA LEU A 83 1.33 -7.71 -3.69
C LEU A 83 -0.05 -8.30 -3.89
N ASP A 84 -0.09 -9.60 -4.16
CA ASP A 84 -1.32 -10.38 -4.14
C ASP A 84 -1.46 -11.05 -2.78
N PHE A 85 -2.63 -10.92 -2.17
CA PHE A 85 -2.90 -11.45 -0.83
C PHE A 85 -4.37 -11.82 -0.66
N GLU A 86 -4.62 -12.68 0.32
CA GLU A 86 -5.97 -13.14 0.65
C GLU A 86 -6.43 -12.59 2.01
N ILE A 87 -7.69 -12.18 2.05
CA ILE A 87 -8.40 -11.85 3.28
C ILE A 87 -9.35 -13.00 3.60
N THR A 88 -9.18 -13.61 4.77
CA THR A 88 -10.06 -14.66 5.30
C THR A 88 -10.76 -14.26 6.60
N ASP A 89 -10.18 -13.36 7.41
CA ASP A 89 -10.75 -12.86 8.66
C ASP A 89 -11.10 -11.37 8.53
N THR A 90 -12.38 -11.09 8.24
CA THR A 90 -12.89 -9.73 8.01
C THR A 90 -12.98 -8.89 9.29
N ASN A 91 -12.71 -9.46 10.46
CA ASN A 91 -12.72 -8.74 11.73
C ASN A 91 -11.34 -8.17 12.11
N ARG A 92 -10.32 -8.38 11.28
CA ARG A 92 -8.94 -7.91 11.51
C ARG A 92 -8.57 -6.73 10.63
N LYS A 93 -7.71 -5.87 11.17
CA LYS A 93 -7.00 -4.88 10.35
C LYS A 93 -5.95 -5.57 9.49
N TYR A 94 -5.72 -5.00 8.32
CA TYR A 94 -4.71 -5.44 7.37
C TYR A 94 -3.80 -4.25 7.08
N HIS A 95 -2.67 -4.18 7.79
CA HIS A 95 -1.63 -3.19 7.51
C HIS A 95 -0.56 -3.81 6.64
N ILE A 96 -0.34 -3.28 5.44
CA ILE A 96 0.56 -3.87 4.44
C ILE A 96 1.56 -2.79 4.01
N PRO A 97 2.66 -2.57 4.75
CA PRO A 97 3.65 -1.57 4.42
C PRO A 97 4.52 -1.97 3.23
N LEU A 98 5.13 -0.98 2.58
CA LEU A 98 6.17 -1.16 1.58
C LEU A 98 7.43 -0.39 1.99
N LEU A 99 8.54 -1.11 2.16
CA LEU A 99 9.87 -0.55 2.27
C LEU A 99 10.49 -0.60 0.87
N MET A 100 10.90 0.53 0.32
CA MET A 100 11.40 0.57 -1.06
C MET A 100 12.67 1.41 -1.23
N SER A 101 13.48 0.99 -2.19
CA SER A 101 14.57 1.73 -2.80
C SER A 101 14.37 1.71 -4.33
N PRO A 102 15.13 2.47 -5.12
CA PRO A 102 15.06 2.41 -6.59
C PRO A 102 15.32 1.00 -7.16
N PHE A 103 15.96 0.10 -6.41
CA PHE A 103 16.43 -1.21 -6.89
C PHE A 103 15.93 -2.42 -6.07
N SER A 104 15.23 -2.20 -4.97
CA SER A 104 14.73 -3.28 -4.10
C SER A 104 13.48 -2.85 -3.36
N CYS A 105 12.61 -3.79 -3.01
CA CYS A 105 11.54 -3.54 -2.05
C CYS A 105 11.30 -4.75 -1.16
N ALA A 106 10.72 -4.49 0.01
CA ALA A 106 10.24 -5.50 0.93
C ALA A 106 8.86 -5.10 1.47
N SER A 107 8.03 -6.09 1.73
CA SER A 107 6.70 -5.90 2.31
C SER A 107 6.37 -7.09 3.19
N TYR A 108 5.40 -6.91 4.08
CA TYR A 108 4.95 -7.91 5.04
C TYR A 108 3.55 -7.55 5.52
N ARG A 109 2.90 -8.46 6.27
CA ARG A 109 1.66 -8.14 6.99
C ARG A 109 2.00 -7.59 8.38
N GLY A 110 1.73 -6.32 8.59
CA GLY A 110 1.80 -5.67 9.90
C GLY A 110 0.59 -6.00 10.79
N SER A 111 0.70 -5.63 12.07
CA SER A 111 -0.34 -5.74 13.10
C SER A 111 -1.34 -4.60 13.07
#